data_AF-A0A957DAA6-F1
#
_entry.id   AF-A0A957DAA6-F1
#
_cell.length_a   1.000
_cell.length_b   1.000
_cell.length_c   1.000
_cell.angle_alpha   90.00
_cell.angle_beta   90.00
_cell.angle_gamma   90.00
#
_symmetry.space_group_name_H-M   'P 1'
#
loop_
_entity.id
_entity.type
_entity.pdbx_description
1 polymer ?
#
loop_
_entity_poly.entity_id
_entity_poly.type
_entity_poly.pdbx_seq_one_letter_code
_entity_poly.pdbx_strand_id
1 'polypeptide(L)'
;MSNETHINGDYVQGDKVSGDKVMGDKHDHHYYPERAAHEPPPLPPQGELPAPGAIPPYSRMELGRNPHFVGREDELHELAARLLYASDGEAQAITTHGIGGMGKSQLAVEYAYRFGRYYHHVYWVSFAEAESIPAEIAACGLKMAVNPDTFAQHPLVAQVNQTLNEWGDNRLILLIFDNCEDPKLLKQWRPQAGRC
;
A
#
# COMPACT_ATOMS: atom_id res chain seq x y z
N MET A 1 75.40 3.16 30.62
CA MET A 1 76.66 3.27 29.88
C MET A 1 76.47 2.58 28.55
N SER A 2 76.81 3.30 27.50
CA SER A 2 76.83 2.92 26.10
C SER A 2 77.69 1.69 25.85
N ASN A 3 77.30 0.84 24.89
CA ASN A 3 78.06 0.68 23.64
C ASN A 3 77.45 -0.34 22.69
N GLU A 4 77.58 0.02 21.42
CA GLU A 4 77.35 -0.74 20.20
C GLU A 4 78.11 -2.08 20.21
N THR A 5 77.57 -3.11 19.54
CA THR A 5 78.40 -3.87 18.61
C THR A 5 77.58 -4.43 17.44
N HIS A 6 78.21 -4.28 16.28
CA HIS A 6 77.89 -4.70 14.93
C HIS A 6 77.36 -6.12 14.70
N ILE A 7 76.30 -6.15 13.89
CA ILE A 7 76.03 -6.95 12.68
C ILE A 7 76.90 -8.18 12.35
N ASN A 8 76.21 -9.30 12.12
CA ASN A 8 76.36 -10.25 11.00
C ASN A 8 75.02 -11.00 10.95
N GLY A 9 74.18 -10.93 9.93
CA GLY A 9 74.47 -10.92 8.51
C GLY A 9 73.95 -12.24 7.97
N ASP A 10 72.68 -12.29 7.58
CA ASP A 10 72.17 -13.24 6.56
C ASP A 10 70.88 -12.70 5.92
N TYR A 11 71.08 -12.32 4.66
CA TYR A 11 70.21 -12.34 3.49
C TYR A 11 68.82 -11.66 3.44
N VAL A 12 68.62 -10.99 2.30
CA VAL A 12 67.60 -10.02 1.92
C VAL A 12 66.32 -10.70 1.40
N GLN A 13 65.15 -10.20 1.79
CA GLN A 13 64.12 -9.78 0.82
C GLN A 13 63.16 -8.77 1.46
N GLY A 14 63.36 -7.49 1.15
CA GLY A 14 62.33 -6.47 1.30
C GLY A 14 61.50 -6.41 0.02
N ASP A 15 60.18 -6.37 0.16
CA ASP A 15 59.42 -5.24 -0.35
C ASP A 15 58.03 -5.19 0.29
N LYS A 16 57.63 -3.95 0.58
CA LYS A 16 56.46 -3.56 1.33
C LYS A 16 55.20 -4.06 0.62
N VAL A 17 54.34 -4.78 1.36
CA VAL A 17 52.98 -5.04 0.90
C VAL A 17 52.21 -3.71 0.95
N SER A 18 51.79 -3.28 -0.23
CA SER A 18 50.90 -2.16 -0.49
C SER A 18 49.63 -2.27 0.37
N GLY A 19 49.16 -1.13 0.87
CA GLY A 19 47.95 -1.05 1.66
C GLY A 19 46.70 -1.34 0.82
N ASP A 20 46.06 -2.46 1.12
CA ASP A 20 44.65 -2.64 0.78
C ASP A 20 43.82 -1.99 1.89
N LYS A 21 43.38 -0.76 1.64
CA LYS A 21 42.18 -0.24 2.30
C LYS A 21 41.00 -1.05 1.78
N VAL A 22 40.62 -2.08 2.53
CA VAL A 22 39.25 -2.59 2.45
C VAL A 22 38.37 -1.49 3.06
N MET A 23 37.82 -0.62 2.21
CA MET A 23 36.62 0.12 2.59
C MET A 23 35.55 -0.93 2.86
N GLY A 24 35.34 -1.26 4.13
CA GLY A 24 34.10 -1.89 4.53
C GLY A 24 32.99 -0.88 4.25
N ASP A 25 32.22 -1.12 3.18
CA ASP A 25 30.95 -0.45 2.97
C ASP A 25 30.12 -0.68 4.23
N LYS A 26 30.05 0.35 5.07
CA LYS A 26 29.02 0.45 6.11
C LYS A 26 27.72 0.73 5.37
N HIS A 27 27.14 -0.33 4.80
CA HIS A 27 25.70 -0.35 4.64
C HIS A 27 25.15 -0.45 6.04
N ASP A 28 24.81 0.71 6.60
CA ASP A 28 23.97 0.82 7.78
C ASP A 28 22.71 0.00 7.50
N HIS A 29 22.67 -1.22 8.02
CA HIS A 29 21.45 -1.98 8.18
C HIS A 29 20.63 -1.23 9.24
N HIS A 30 19.99 -0.14 8.83
CA HIS A 30 18.86 0.42 9.54
C HIS A 30 17.80 -0.67 9.57
N TYR A 31 17.77 -1.39 10.69
CA TYR A 31 16.69 -2.27 11.09
C TYR A 31 15.43 -1.40 11.17
N TYR A 32 14.65 -1.40 10.10
CA TYR A 32 13.28 -0.92 10.13
C TYR A 32 12.49 -2.00 10.87
N PRO A 33 11.93 -1.73 12.06
CA PRO A 33 11.01 -2.69 12.67
C PRO A 33 9.92 -2.98 11.65
N GLU A 34 9.73 -4.25 11.38
CA GLU A 34 8.69 -4.79 10.50
C GLU A 34 7.38 -4.06 10.83
N ARG A 35 6.88 -3.28 9.87
CA ARG A 35 5.61 -2.57 10.03
C ARG A 35 4.57 -3.60 10.45
N ALA A 36 4.09 -3.52 11.70
CA ALA A 36 3.13 -4.49 12.20
C ALA A 36 1.97 -4.57 11.20
N ALA A 37 1.84 -5.73 10.55
CA ALA A 37 0.83 -5.95 9.54
C ALA A 37 -0.54 -5.84 10.21
N HIS A 38 -1.44 -5.06 9.63
CA HIS A 38 -2.84 -5.10 10.05
C HIS A 38 -3.40 -6.47 9.70
N GLU A 39 -3.78 -7.21 10.72
CA GLU A 39 -4.48 -8.48 10.59
C GLU A 39 -5.99 -8.22 10.73
N PRO A 40 -6.79 -8.42 9.68
CA PRO A 40 -8.23 -8.24 9.75
C PRO A 40 -8.84 -9.10 10.86
N PRO A 41 -9.72 -8.54 11.70
CA PRO A 41 -10.42 -9.33 12.70
C PRO A 41 -11.40 -10.30 12.01
N PRO A 42 -11.93 -11.30 12.74
CA PRO A 42 -13.01 -12.13 12.25
C PRO A 42 -14.17 -11.29 11.71
N LEU A 43 -14.76 -11.73 10.61
CA LEU A 43 -15.88 -11.02 9.99
C LEU A 43 -17.06 -10.93 10.97
N PRO A 44 -17.82 -9.82 10.97
CA PRO A 44 -19.04 -9.76 11.75
C PRO A 44 -20.09 -10.72 11.17
N PRO A 45 -21.10 -11.13 11.95
CA PRO A 45 -22.25 -11.85 11.41
C PRO A 45 -22.88 -11.11 10.23
N GLN A 46 -23.28 -11.86 9.20
CA GLN A 46 -23.96 -11.28 8.04
C GLN A 46 -25.28 -10.62 8.48
N GLY A 47 -25.51 -9.37 8.05
CA GLY A 47 -26.66 -8.56 8.44
C GLY A 47 -26.44 -7.70 9.70
N GLU A 48 -25.29 -7.84 10.37
CA GLU A 48 -24.85 -6.85 11.35
C GLU A 48 -24.19 -5.67 10.63
N LEU A 49 -24.52 -4.45 11.07
CA LEU A 49 -23.88 -3.23 10.62
C LEU A 49 -22.88 -2.75 11.68
N PRO A 50 -21.56 -2.94 11.47
CA PRO A 50 -20.55 -2.47 12.40
C PRO A 50 -20.64 -0.96 12.61
N ALA A 51 -20.32 -0.52 13.82
CA ALA A 51 -20.08 0.88 14.07
C ALA A 51 -18.91 1.38 13.19
N PRO A 52 -18.86 2.66 12.81
CA PRO A 52 -17.69 3.23 12.18
C PRO A 52 -16.44 3.09 13.06
N GLY A 53 -15.27 2.91 12.46
CA GLY A 53 -13.99 2.71 13.16
C GLY A 53 -12.80 3.22 12.37
N ALA A 54 -11.60 2.93 12.86
CA ALA A 54 -10.37 3.35 12.20
C ALA A 54 -10.15 2.60 10.89
N ILE A 55 -9.60 3.31 9.90
CA ILE A 55 -9.11 2.72 8.66
C ILE A 55 -7.78 2.01 8.94
N PRO A 56 -7.52 0.82 8.38
CA PRO A 56 -6.26 0.12 8.57
C PRO A 56 -5.04 0.99 8.27
N PRO A 57 -3.90 0.81 8.97
CA PRO A 57 -2.66 1.50 8.67
C PRO A 57 -2.21 1.24 7.22
N TYR A 58 -1.41 2.16 6.68
CA TYR A 58 -0.87 2.13 5.31
C TYR A 58 -1.93 2.23 4.20
N SER A 59 -3.20 2.44 4.56
CA SER A 59 -4.28 2.80 3.66
C SER A 59 -4.15 4.25 3.15
N ARG A 60 -4.80 4.54 2.03
CA ARG A 60 -5.04 5.91 1.55
C ARG A 60 -6.54 6.16 1.50
N MET A 61 -7.05 6.80 2.55
CA MET A 61 -8.45 7.24 2.64
C MET A 61 -8.46 8.75 2.92
N GLU A 62 -8.68 9.55 1.89
CA GLU A 62 -8.53 11.02 1.96
C GLU A 62 -9.81 11.71 2.43
N LEU A 63 -10.96 11.06 2.24
CA LEU A 63 -12.25 11.59 2.62
C LEU A 63 -12.58 11.23 4.07
N GLY A 64 -12.84 12.25 4.87
CA GLY A 64 -13.33 12.09 6.23
C GLY A 64 -14.77 11.56 6.27
N ARG A 65 -15.08 10.82 7.34
CA ARG A 65 -16.44 10.35 7.59
C ARG A 65 -17.40 11.53 7.81
N ASN A 66 -18.61 11.42 7.26
CA ASN A 66 -19.73 12.29 7.61
C ASN A 66 -20.49 11.75 8.85
N PRO A 67 -20.48 12.46 10.00
CA PRO A 67 -21.17 12.01 11.21
C PRO A 67 -22.70 11.99 11.08
N HIS A 68 -23.27 12.67 10.07
CA HIS A 68 -24.70 12.77 9.82
C HIS A 68 -25.21 11.79 8.76
N PHE A 69 -24.41 10.80 8.34
CA PHE A 69 -24.83 9.77 7.39
C PHE A 69 -25.91 8.86 8.00
N VAL A 70 -27.05 8.72 7.32
CA VAL A 70 -28.22 7.93 7.75
C VAL A 70 -29.01 7.38 6.56
N GLY A 71 -29.79 6.30 6.77
CA GLY A 71 -30.87 5.89 5.85
C GLY A 71 -30.41 5.13 4.60
N ARG A 72 -29.24 4.52 4.65
CA ARG A 72 -28.61 3.75 3.54
C ARG A 72 -28.09 2.40 4.03
N GLU A 73 -28.64 1.90 5.13
CA GLU A 73 -28.19 0.67 5.81
C GLU A 73 -28.35 -0.56 4.90
N ASP A 74 -29.44 -0.63 4.13
CA ASP A 74 -29.67 -1.73 3.18
C ASP A 74 -28.60 -1.76 2.08
N GLU A 75 -28.21 -0.60 1.54
CA GLU A 75 -27.13 -0.50 0.55
C GLU A 75 -25.77 -0.87 1.15
N LEU A 76 -25.51 -0.50 2.41
CA LEU A 76 -24.30 -0.93 3.12
C LEU A 76 -24.27 -2.46 3.30
N HIS A 77 -25.40 -3.09 3.61
CA HIS A 77 -25.51 -4.54 3.70
C HIS A 77 -25.30 -5.22 2.34
N GLU A 78 -25.86 -4.65 1.25
CA GLU A 78 -25.65 -5.18 -0.10
C GLU A 78 -24.17 -5.13 -0.49
N LEU A 79 -23.50 -3.99 -0.24
CA LEU A 79 -22.06 -3.86 -0.46
C LEU A 79 -21.29 -4.89 0.36
N ALA A 80 -21.63 -5.08 1.64
CA ALA A 80 -20.94 -6.07 2.49
C ALA A 80 -21.15 -7.51 2.00
N ALA A 81 -22.38 -7.87 1.61
CA ALA A 81 -22.69 -9.20 1.05
C ALA A 81 -21.83 -9.53 -0.17
N ARG A 82 -21.58 -8.54 -1.02
CA ARG A 82 -20.88 -8.73 -2.30
C ARG A 82 -19.36 -8.54 -2.20
N LEU A 83 -18.87 -7.63 -1.36
CA LEU A 83 -17.44 -7.31 -1.27
C LEU A 83 -16.72 -8.05 -0.14
N LEU A 84 -17.41 -8.39 0.95
CA LEU A 84 -16.77 -8.93 2.16
C LEU A 84 -17.12 -10.39 2.41
N TYR A 85 -18.36 -10.79 2.11
CA TYR A 85 -18.86 -12.14 2.37
C TYR A 85 -18.90 -13.04 1.13
N ALA A 86 -18.56 -12.54 -0.05
CA ALA A 86 -18.52 -13.34 -1.26
C ALA A 86 -17.46 -14.45 -1.13
N SER A 87 -17.88 -15.69 -1.37
CA SER A 87 -17.08 -16.90 -1.13
C SER A 87 -16.07 -17.21 -2.25
N ASP A 88 -16.15 -16.51 -3.38
CA ASP A 88 -15.37 -16.81 -4.57
C ASP A 88 -14.25 -15.78 -4.69
N GLY A 89 -13.00 -16.25 -4.60
CA GLY A 89 -11.79 -15.42 -4.54
C GLY A 89 -11.44 -14.64 -5.81
N GLU A 90 -12.44 -14.21 -6.58
CA GLU A 90 -12.30 -13.24 -7.66
C GLU A 90 -12.54 -11.82 -7.15
N ALA A 91 -11.81 -10.86 -7.71
CA ALA A 91 -12.01 -9.44 -7.46
C ALA A 91 -13.46 -9.01 -7.76
N GLN A 92 -14.17 -8.51 -6.76
CA GLN A 92 -15.59 -8.16 -6.89
C GLN A 92 -15.72 -6.66 -7.17
N ALA A 93 -15.74 -6.29 -8.45
CA ALA A 93 -16.01 -4.91 -8.84
C ALA A 93 -17.50 -4.59 -8.71
N ILE A 94 -17.86 -3.66 -7.81
CA ILE A 94 -19.21 -3.09 -7.73
C ILE A 94 -19.17 -1.65 -8.20
N THR A 95 -19.96 -1.35 -9.23
CA THR A 95 -20.14 0.02 -9.68
C THR A 95 -21.46 0.56 -9.15
N THR A 96 -21.40 1.54 -8.24
CA THR A 96 -22.56 2.31 -7.82
C THR A 96 -22.87 3.37 -8.88
N HIS A 97 -23.91 3.13 -9.69
CA HIS A 97 -24.39 4.09 -10.67
C HIS A 97 -25.58 4.89 -10.13
N GLY A 98 -25.72 6.15 -10.53
CA GLY A 98 -26.86 6.99 -10.17
C GLY A 98 -26.64 8.45 -10.54
N ILE A 99 -27.71 9.22 -10.60
CA ILE A 99 -27.68 10.66 -10.90
C ILE A 99 -26.70 11.37 -9.92
N GLY A 100 -25.95 12.36 -10.43
CA GLY A 100 -25.06 13.18 -9.61
C GLY A 100 -25.78 13.73 -8.37
N GLY A 101 -25.09 13.78 -7.23
CA GLY A 101 -25.65 14.33 -5.98
C GLY A 101 -26.41 13.34 -5.08
N MET A 102 -26.63 12.08 -5.48
CA MET A 102 -27.30 11.08 -4.61
C MET A 102 -26.42 10.48 -3.49
N GLY A 103 -25.25 11.07 -3.20
CA GLY A 103 -24.41 10.64 -2.07
C GLY A 103 -23.68 9.30 -2.26
N LYS A 104 -23.41 8.86 -3.50
CA LYS A 104 -22.69 7.59 -3.78
C LYS A 104 -21.30 7.56 -3.15
N SER A 105 -20.52 8.62 -3.32
CA SER A 105 -19.21 8.74 -2.70
C SER A 105 -19.32 8.74 -1.16
N GLN A 106 -20.37 9.32 -0.59
CA GLN A 106 -20.62 9.26 0.86
C GLN A 106 -20.99 7.85 1.34
N LEU A 107 -21.72 7.06 0.54
CA LEU A 107 -21.97 5.66 0.83
C LEU A 107 -20.66 4.84 0.84
N ALA A 108 -19.80 5.05 -0.16
CA ALA A 108 -18.49 4.38 -0.22
C ALA A 108 -17.59 4.77 0.96
N VAL A 109 -17.60 6.06 1.35
CA VAL A 109 -16.91 6.55 2.56
C VAL A 109 -17.44 5.84 3.81
N GLU A 110 -18.76 5.83 4.00
CA GLU A 110 -19.35 5.20 5.19
C GLU A 110 -19.05 3.69 5.23
N TYR A 111 -19.10 3.02 4.08
CA TYR A 111 -18.71 1.62 3.94
C TYR A 111 -17.26 1.39 4.39
N ALA A 112 -16.32 2.20 3.88
CA ALA A 112 -14.91 2.13 4.25
C ALA A 112 -14.71 2.31 5.76
N TYR A 113 -15.39 3.26 6.39
CA TYR A 113 -15.26 3.47 7.84
C TYR A 113 -15.91 2.37 8.69
N ARG A 114 -16.95 1.68 8.21
CA ARG A 114 -17.61 0.59 8.97
C ARG A 114 -16.90 -0.74 8.76
N PHE A 115 -16.62 -1.09 7.51
CA PHE A 115 -16.13 -2.39 7.11
C PHE A 115 -14.64 -2.42 6.75
N GLY A 116 -14.00 -1.27 6.54
CA GLY A 116 -12.59 -1.19 6.11
C GLY A 116 -11.62 -1.93 7.02
N ARG A 117 -11.93 -2.06 8.32
CA ARG A 117 -11.12 -2.82 9.28
C ARG A 117 -11.01 -4.32 8.96
N TYR A 118 -11.96 -4.88 8.20
CA TYR A 118 -11.98 -6.29 7.79
C TYR A 118 -11.21 -6.54 6.48
N TYR A 119 -10.65 -5.48 5.90
CA TYR A 119 -9.69 -5.55 4.80
C TYR A 119 -8.28 -5.31 5.37
N HIS A 120 -7.26 -5.78 4.66
CA HIS A 120 -5.87 -5.45 5.03
C HIS A 120 -5.58 -3.97 4.87
N HIS A 121 -6.10 -3.39 3.77
CA HIS A 121 -5.92 -1.97 3.42
C HIS A 121 -7.15 -1.44 2.68
N VAL A 122 -7.32 -0.12 2.73
CA VAL A 122 -8.33 0.63 1.97
C VAL A 122 -7.62 1.67 1.11
N TYR A 123 -7.91 1.71 -0.19
CA TYR A 123 -7.36 2.71 -1.09
C TYR A 123 -8.46 3.41 -1.87
N TRP A 124 -8.54 4.73 -1.70
CA TRP A 124 -9.36 5.63 -2.48
C TRP A 124 -8.53 6.21 -3.62
N VAL A 125 -9.06 6.13 -4.84
CA VAL A 125 -8.41 6.62 -6.06
C VAL A 125 -9.41 7.49 -6.82
N SER A 126 -9.07 8.77 -7.01
CA SER A 126 -9.89 9.66 -7.83
C SER A 126 -9.68 9.38 -9.31
N PHE A 127 -10.78 9.11 -10.03
CA PHE A 127 -10.80 8.96 -11.49
C PHE A 127 -11.35 10.22 -12.18
N ALA A 128 -11.38 11.35 -11.47
CA ALA A 128 -11.96 12.58 -12.00
C ALA A 128 -11.26 13.12 -13.25
N GLU A 129 -9.92 13.03 -13.29
CA GLU A 129 -9.11 13.45 -14.43
C GLU A 129 -8.25 12.28 -14.89
N ALA A 130 -8.37 11.88 -16.16
CA ALA A 130 -7.69 10.69 -16.68
C ALA A 130 -6.15 10.80 -16.56
N GLU A 131 -5.62 12.00 -16.75
CA GLU A 131 -4.21 12.33 -16.68
C GLU A 131 -3.65 12.24 -15.25
N SER A 132 -4.49 12.36 -14.21
CA SER A 132 -4.04 12.28 -12.81
C SER A 132 -4.05 10.86 -12.25
N ILE A 133 -4.74 9.90 -12.88
CA ILE A 133 -4.86 8.52 -12.37
C ILE A 133 -3.51 7.87 -12.05
N PRO A 134 -2.45 7.99 -12.89
CA PRO A 134 -1.14 7.44 -12.55
C PRO A 134 -0.57 8.01 -11.24
N ALA A 135 -0.74 9.31 -10.99
CA ALA A 135 -0.28 9.95 -9.77
C ALA A 135 -1.10 9.51 -8.55
N GLU A 136 -2.41 9.37 -8.71
CA GLU A 136 -3.32 8.86 -7.67
C GLU A 136 -2.96 7.42 -7.24
N ILE A 137 -2.66 6.54 -8.20
CA ILE A 137 -2.20 5.17 -7.92
C ILE A 137 -0.84 5.19 -7.22
N ALA A 138 0.12 5.97 -7.74
CA ALA A 138 1.44 6.08 -7.11
C ALA A 138 1.37 6.61 -5.65
N ALA A 139 0.43 7.50 -5.35
CA ALA A 139 0.19 7.99 -4.00
C ALA A 139 -0.29 6.88 -3.04
N CYS A 140 -1.07 5.90 -3.52
CA CYS A 140 -1.37 4.69 -2.76
C CYS A 140 -0.12 3.85 -2.51
N GLY A 141 0.72 3.68 -3.55
CA GLY A 141 2.03 3.04 -3.48
C GLY A 141 2.94 3.60 -2.40
N LEU A 142 2.95 4.92 -2.25
CA LEU A 142 3.74 5.60 -1.23
C LEU A 142 3.32 5.24 0.20
N LYS A 143 2.02 4.97 0.43
CA LYS A 143 1.50 4.58 1.75
C LYS A 143 1.87 3.14 2.12
N MET A 144 1.86 2.23 1.15
CA MET A 144 2.24 0.82 1.33
C MET A 144 3.75 0.61 1.42
N ALA A 145 4.56 1.43 0.74
CA ALA A 145 5.98 1.20 0.58
C ALA A 145 6.73 1.11 1.92
N VAL A 146 7.48 0.02 2.12
CA VAL A 146 8.34 -0.19 3.30
C VAL A 146 9.36 0.95 3.43
N ASN A 147 9.93 1.37 2.30
CA ASN A 147 10.80 2.54 2.20
C ASN A 147 10.16 3.59 1.26
N PRO A 148 9.35 4.50 1.79
CA PRO A 148 8.67 5.54 1.01
C PRO A 148 9.63 6.48 0.28
N ASP A 149 10.78 6.77 0.87
CA ASP A 149 11.77 7.67 0.27
C ASP A 149 12.36 7.06 -1.00
N THR A 150 12.77 5.80 -0.94
CA THR A 150 13.23 5.06 -2.14
C THR A 150 12.13 4.94 -3.18
N PHE A 151 10.90 4.61 -2.76
CA PHE A 151 9.75 4.51 -3.65
C PHE A 151 9.51 5.83 -4.41
N ALA A 152 9.55 6.96 -3.71
CA ALA A 152 9.31 8.29 -4.28
C ALA A 152 10.36 8.71 -5.32
N GLN A 153 11.58 8.14 -5.27
CA GLN A 153 12.63 8.42 -6.27
C GLN A 153 12.46 7.63 -7.57
N HIS A 154 11.60 6.60 -7.61
CA HIS A 154 11.36 5.86 -8.84
C HIS A 154 10.59 6.71 -9.86
N PRO A 155 10.79 6.48 -11.18
CA PRO A 155 9.92 7.06 -12.20
C PRO A 155 8.45 6.71 -11.94
N LEU A 156 7.53 7.64 -12.25
CA LEU A 156 6.09 7.46 -11.98
C LEU A 156 5.53 6.13 -12.51
N VAL A 157 5.94 5.71 -13.71
CA VAL A 157 5.54 4.43 -14.30
C VAL A 157 5.94 3.22 -13.44
N ALA A 158 7.12 3.28 -12.81
CA ALA A 158 7.59 2.21 -11.93
C ALA A 158 6.82 2.21 -10.60
N GLN A 159 6.53 3.39 -10.04
CA GLN A 159 5.68 3.54 -8.85
C GLN A 159 4.29 2.93 -9.08
N VAL A 160 3.68 3.25 -10.23
CA VAL A 160 2.37 2.72 -10.63
C VAL A 160 2.41 1.20 -10.78
N ASN A 161 3.36 0.66 -11.56
CA ASN A 161 3.48 -0.78 -11.77
C ASN A 161 3.68 -1.54 -10.46
N GLN A 162 4.52 -1.02 -9.56
CA GLN A 162 4.73 -1.62 -8.25
C GLN A 162 3.44 -1.61 -7.40
N THR A 163 2.70 -0.50 -7.42
CA THR A 163 1.42 -0.39 -6.70
C THR A 163 0.38 -1.39 -7.23
N LEU A 164 0.23 -1.47 -8.55
CA LEU A 164 -0.72 -2.40 -9.19
C LEU A 164 -0.37 -3.86 -8.90
N ASN A 165 0.93 -4.19 -8.85
CA ASN A 165 1.40 -5.51 -8.48
C ASN A 165 1.08 -5.84 -7.02
N GLU A 166 1.29 -4.90 -6.09
CA GLU A 166 0.96 -5.10 -4.67
C GLU A 166 -0.55 -5.28 -4.48
N TRP A 167 -1.37 -4.52 -5.20
CA TRP A 167 -2.83 -4.71 -5.18
C TRP A 167 -3.28 -6.04 -5.76
N GLY A 168 -2.47 -6.63 -6.64
CA GLY A 168 -2.72 -7.94 -7.23
C GLY A 168 -2.26 -9.12 -6.38
N ASP A 169 -1.66 -8.88 -5.20
CA ASP A 169 -1.33 -9.93 -4.24
C ASP A 169 -2.61 -10.59 -3.67
N ASN A 170 -2.47 -11.76 -3.05
CA ASN A 170 -3.59 -12.54 -2.52
C ASN A 170 -4.22 -11.98 -1.24
N ARG A 171 -3.91 -10.75 -0.84
CA ARG A 171 -4.50 -10.07 0.32
C ARG A 171 -5.86 -9.49 -0.05
N LEU A 172 -6.81 -9.58 0.87
CA LEU A 172 -8.10 -8.90 0.74
C LEU A 172 -7.91 -7.40 0.98
N ILE A 173 -8.03 -6.58 -0.07
CA ILE A 173 -7.98 -5.11 0.00
C ILE A 173 -9.29 -4.51 -0.51
N LEU A 174 -9.62 -3.29 -0.07
CA LEU A 174 -10.76 -2.53 -0.59
C LEU A 174 -10.25 -1.42 -1.52
N LEU A 175 -10.56 -1.51 -2.81
CA LEU A 175 -10.26 -0.47 -3.80
C LEU A 175 -11.52 0.31 -4.14
N ILE A 176 -11.46 1.64 -3.98
CA ILE A 176 -12.56 2.55 -4.29
C ILE A 176 -12.11 3.49 -5.40
N PHE A 177 -12.69 3.32 -6.59
CA PHE A 177 -12.48 4.19 -7.75
C PHE A 177 -13.63 5.19 -7.84
N ASP A 178 -13.43 6.39 -7.30
CA ASP A 178 -14.47 7.43 -7.28
C ASP A 178 -14.42 8.28 -8.55
N ASN A 179 -15.58 8.79 -8.97
CA ASN A 179 -15.75 9.55 -10.21
C ASN A 179 -15.30 8.82 -11.50
N CYS A 180 -15.38 7.49 -11.51
CA CYS A 180 -15.05 6.69 -12.69
C CYS A 180 -16.21 6.65 -13.69
N GLU A 181 -16.21 7.55 -14.68
CA GLU A 181 -17.25 7.60 -15.72
C GLU A 181 -16.91 6.78 -16.98
N ASP A 182 -15.61 6.57 -17.28
CA ASP A 182 -15.16 5.77 -18.43
C ASP A 182 -14.76 4.34 -18.01
N PRO A 183 -15.53 3.30 -18.39
CA PRO A 183 -15.19 1.91 -18.09
C PRO A 183 -13.83 1.45 -18.66
N LYS A 184 -13.32 2.11 -19.71
CA LYS A 184 -12.00 1.79 -20.27
C LYS A 184 -10.88 2.15 -19.31
N LEU A 185 -11.00 3.29 -18.60
CA LEU A 185 -10.04 3.69 -17.58
C LEU A 185 -10.04 2.68 -16.42
N LEU A 186 -11.22 2.24 -15.96
CA LEU A 186 -11.31 1.20 -14.94
C LEU A 186 -10.63 -0.10 -15.39
N LYS A 187 -10.88 -0.54 -16.63
CA LYS A 187 -10.25 -1.75 -17.17
C LYS A 187 -8.73 -1.63 -17.28
N GLN A 188 -8.24 -0.43 -17.62
CA GLN A 188 -6.81 -0.14 -17.74
C GLN A 188 -6.10 -0.14 -16.39
N TRP A 189 -6.74 0.41 -15.36
CA TRP A 189 -6.09 0.77 -14.09
C TRP A 189 -6.43 -0.12 -12.90
N ARG A 190 -7.43 -1.00 -13.01
CA ARG A 190 -7.68 -2.00 -11.97
C ARG A 190 -6.59 -3.10 -11.98
N PRO A 191 -6.32 -3.75 -10.83
CA PRO A 191 -5.51 -4.96 -10.78
C PRO A 191 -6.09 -6.04 -11.71
N GLN A 192 -5.19 -6.78 -12.37
CA GLN A 192 -5.57 -7.87 -13.29
C GLN A 192 -5.72 -9.22 -12.57
N ALA A 193 -5.26 -9.32 -11.33
CA ALA A 193 -5.32 -10.48 -10.44
C ALA A 193 -5.50 -9.99 -8.98
N GLY A 194 -5.68 -10.90 -8.03
CA GLY A 194 -5.80 -10.60 -6.60
C GLY A 194 -7.22 -10.65 -6.04
N ARG A 195 -7.33 -10.56 -4.72
CA ARG A 195 -8.61 -10.46 -3.98
C ARG A 195 -8.89 -8.99 -3.64
N CYS A 196 -9.44 -8.23 -4.56
CA CYS A 196 -9.72 -6.81 -4.39
C CYS A 196 -11.15 -6.40 -4.74
#